data_AF-A0A966QM43-F1
#
_entry.id   AF-A0A966QM43-F1
#
_cell.length_a   1.000
_cell.length_b   1.000
_cell.length_c   1.000
_cell.angle_alpha   90.00
_cell.angle_beta   90.00
_cell.angle_gamma   90.00
#
_symmetry.space_group_name_H-M   'P 1'
#
loop_
_entity.id
_entity.type
_entity.pdbx_description
1 polymer ?
#
loop_
_entity_poly.entity_id
_entity_poly.type
_entity_poly.pdbx_seq_one_letter_code
_entity_poly.pdbx_strand_id
1 'polypeptide(L)'
;MLRTSHADGAMLPLALAGSLVLLLSSLSLQGMVLQGRHFQFLEQRRFQAEDRLASAAHLLLAQLEGPFSCLKPLPSSAWVRGFLPPECPPQLDPEPLRRMTVDGSPVELMRWDPTVQVPELLLQETGGGLRRRFALHAGGLQELGV
;
A
#
# COMPACT_ATOMS: atom_id res chain seq x y z
N MET A 1 -27.55 -6.47 77.91
CA MET A 1 -28.07 -6.92 76.61
C MET A 1 -26.96 -6.81 75.59
N LEU A 2 -26.62 -7.92 74.94
CA LEU A 2 -25.53 -8.09 73.97
C LEU A 2 -25.91 -7.60 72.56
N ARG A 3 -24.88 -7.11 71.82
CA ARG A 3 -24.65 -7.20 70.35
C ARG A 3 -25.73 -6.57 69.44
N THR A 4 -25.42 -5.88 68.33
CA THR A 4 -24.34 -6.06 67.35
C THR A 4 -23.96 -4.72 66.69
N SER A 5 -22.69 -4.29 66.80
CA SER A 5 -22.04 -3.46 65.79
C SER A 5 -21.55 -4.36 64.66
N HIS A 6 -22.20 -4.33 63.49
CA HIS A 6 -21.74 -5.08 62.31
C HIS A 6 -21.93 -4.35 60.96
N ALA A 7 -22.39 -3.09 60.94
CA ALA A 7 -22.71 -2.40 59.69
C ALA A 7 -21.59 -1.47 59.15
N ASP A 8 -20.69 -0.96 60.00
CA ASP A 8 -19.73 0.08 59.57
C ASP A 8 -18.46 -0.48 58.91
N GLY A 9 -18.23 -1.79 58.95
CA GLY A 9 -17.08 -2.45 58.31
C GLY A 9 -17.32 -2.89 56.86
N ALA A 10 -18.58 -2.93 56.40
CA ALA A 10 -18.95 -3.51 55.10
C ALA A 10 -19.01 -2.48 53.95
N MET A 11 -19.09 -1.18 54.24
CA MET A 11 -19.16 -0.14 53.19
C MET A 11 -17.80 0.18 52.53
N LEU A 12 -16.70 0.08 53.28
CA LEU A 12 -15.33 0.27 52.78
C LEU A 12 -14.92 -0.70 51.64
N PRO A 13 -15.15 -2.03 51.74
CA PRO A 13 -14.79 -2.95 50.65
C PRO A 13 -15.67 -2.75 49.40
N LEU A 14 -16.92 -2.31 49.56
CA LEU A 14 -17.83 -2.03 48.44
C LEU A 14 -17.38 -0.80 47.63
N ALA A 15 -16.96 0.28 48.29
CA ALA A 15 -16.41 1.45 47.61
C ALA A 15 -15.09 1.13 46.87
N LEU A 16 -14.23 0.32 47.49
CA LEU A 16 -12.99 -0.17 46.87
C LEU A 16 -13.27 -1.02 45.63
N ALA A 17 -14.18 -1.99 45.73
CA ALA A 17 -14.56 -2.83 44.59
C ALA A 17 -15.17 -2.01 43.44
N GLY A 18 -16.03 -1.04 43.73
CA GLY A 18 -16.61 -0.14 42.73
C GLY A 18 -15.56 0.70 41.99
N SER A 19 -14.59 1.25 42.72
CA SER A 19 -13.48 2.02 42.12
C SER A 19 -12.56 1.16 41.25
N LEU A 20 -12.30 -0.09 41.67
CA LEU A 20 -11.50 -1.05 40.90
C LEU A 20 -12.19 -1.40 39.58
N VAL A 21 -13.50 -1.64 39.59
CA VAL A 21 -14.29 -1.92 38.38
C VAL A 21 -14.27 -0.73 37.42
N LEU A 22 -14.38 0.50 37.92
CA LEU A 22 -14.29 1.71 37.10
C LEU A 22 -12.90 1.90 36.49
N LEU A 23 -11.84 1.66 37.27
CA LEU A 23 -10.45 1.70 36.78
C LEU A 23 -10.22 0.63 35.72
N LEU A 24 -10.64 -0.61 35.95
CA LEU A 24 -10.53 -1.72 34.99
C LEU A 24 -11.32 -1.43 33.70
N SER A 25 -12.53 -0.88 33.81
CA SER A 25 -13.35 -0.48 32.65
C SER A 25 -12.69 0.62 31.84
N SER A 26 -12.09 1.61 32.52
CA SER A 26 -11.35 2.71 31.87
C SER A 26 -10.09 2.20 31.16
N LEU A 27 -9.33 1.31 31.81
CA LEU A 27 -8.16 0.66 31.20
C LEU A 27 -8.53 -0.21 30.00
N SER A 28 -9.66 -0.93 30.05
CA SER A 28 -10.15 -1.74 28.93
C SER A 28 -10.51 -0.90 27.70
N LEU A 29 -11.16 0.25 27.90
CA LEU A 29 -11.49 1.18 26.81
C LEU A 29 -10.24 1.84 26.22
N GLN A 30 -9.27 2.20 27.06
CA GLN A 30 -8.00 2.79 26.62
C GLN A 30 -7.19 1.81 25.76
N GLY A 31 -7.17 0.52 26.13
CA GLY A 31 -6.50 -0.53 25.35
C GLY A 31 -7.11 -0.72 23.96
N MET A 32 -8.45 -0.75 23.86
CA MET A 32 -9.14 -0.86 22.57
C MET A 32 -8.91 0.34 21.66
N VAL A 33 -8.86 1.57 22.21
CA VAL A 33 -8.60 2.79 21.42
C VAL A 33 -7.19 2.80 20.86
N LEU A 34 -6.18 2.37 21.65
CA LEU A 34 -4.80 2.26 21.17
C LEU A 34 -4.67 1.23 20.05
N GLN A 35 -5.25 0.04 20.25
CA GLN A 35 -5.22 -1.03 19.24
C GLN A 35 -5.95 -0.62 17.95
N GLY A 36 -7.07 0.09 18.07
CA GLY A 36 -7.80 0.63 16.92
C GLY A 36 -6.98 1.62 16.09
N ARG A 37 -6.23 2.52 16.74
CA ARG A 37 -5.35 3.47 16.04
C ARG A 37 -4.20 2.78 15.31
N HIS A 38 -3.61 1.75 15.93
CA HIS A 38 -2.57 0.95 15.27
C HIS A 38 -3.09 0.27 14.00
N PHE A 39 -4.28 -0.31 14.07
CA PHE A 39 -4.91 -0.93 12.90
C PHE A 39 -5.18 0.08 11.79
N GLN A 40 -5.79 1.22 12.11
CA GLN A 40 -6.06 2.29 11.16
C GLN A 40 -4.80 2.82 10.47
N PHE A 41 -3.70 2.96 11.22
CA PHE A 41 -2.44 3.41 10.66
C PHE A 41 -1.84 2.40 9.68
N LEU A 42 -1.90 1.10 9.99
CA LEU A 42 -1.43 0.04 9.10
C LEU A 42 -2.28 -0.02 7.82
N GLU A 43 -3.59 0.12 7.96
CA GLU A 43 -4.52 0.12 6.85
C GLU A 43 -4.31 1.33 5.93
N GLN A 44 -4.16 2.53 6.52
CA GLN A 44 -3.85 3.74 5.77
C GLN A 44 -2.52 3.63 5.02
N ARG A 45 -1.48 3.07 5.65
CA ARG A 45 -0.20 2.82 4.98
C ARG A 45 -0.33 1.87 3.80
N ARG A 46 -1.17 0.83 3.93
CA ARG A 46 -1.43 -0.11 2.83
C ARG A 46 -2.12 0.60 1.67
N PHE A 47 -3.19 1.35 1.93
CA PHE A 47 -3.88 2.10 0.86
C PHE A 47 -2.96 3.12 0.18
N GLN A 48 -2.12 3.82 0.94
CA GLN A 48 -1.13 4.73 0.35
C GLN A 48 -0.08 4.01 -0.53
N ALA A 49 0.30 2.78 -0.19
CA ALA A 49 1.17 1.98 -1.04
C ALA A 49 0.45 1.51 -2.32
N GLU A 50 -0.81 1.10 -2.21
CA GLU A 50 -1.64 0.70 -3.34
C GLU A 50 -1.86 1.86 -4.32
N ASP A 51 -2.27 3.03 -3.81
CA ASP A 51 -2.48 4.24 -4.61
C ASP A 51 -1.19 4.66 -5.33
N ARG A 52 -0.04 4.61 -4.65
CA ARG A 52 1.26 4.92 -5.27
C ARG A 52 1.58 4.00 -6.46
N LEU A 53 1.30 2.70 -6.34
CA LEU A 53 1.51 1.75 -7.42
C LEU A 53 0.52 1.98 -8.58
N ALA A 54 -0.75 2.29 -8.28
CA ALA A 54 -1.73 2.63 -9.29
C ALA A 54 -1.32 3.91 -10.05
N SER A 55 -0.92 4.97 -9.33
CA SER A 55 -0.40 6.20 -9.93
C SER A 55 0.86 5.95 -10.77
N ALA A 56 1.78 5.09 -10.31
CA ALA A 56 2.95 4.69 -11.10
C ALA A 56 2.57 3.96 -12.39
N ALA A 57 1.54 3.10 -12.36
CA ALA A 57 1.02 2.44 -13.55
C ALA A 57 0.48 3.45 -14.58
N HIS A 58 -0.32 4.42 -14.13
CA HIS A 58 -0.81 5.50 -14.99
C HIS A 58 0.32 6.36 -15.55
N LEU A 59 1.31 6.71 -14.73
CA LEU A 59 2.47 7.48 -15.18
C LEU A 59 3.26 6.73 -16.26
N LEU A 60 3.49 5.43 -16.07
CA LEU A 60 4.17 4.59 -17.06
C LEU A 60 3.41 4.55 -18.37
N LEU A 61 2.08 4.37 -18.33
CA LEU A 61 1.27 4.38 -19.55
C LEU A 61 1.32 5.73 -20.26
N ALA A 62 1.21 6.84 -19.53
CA ALA A 62 1.33 8.17 -20.12
C ALA A 62 2.68 8.35 -20.83
N GLN A 63 3.76 7.85 -20.23
CA GLN A 63 5.09 7.90 -20.84
C GLN A 63 5.22 6.98 -22.07
N LEU A 64 4.60 5.80 -22.04
CA LEU A 64 4.49 4.88 -23.17
C LEU A 64 3.52 5.37 -24.26
N GLU A 65 2.69 6.38 -24.00
CA GLU A 65 1.87 7.02 -25.03
C GLU A 65 2.51 8.29 -25.60
N GLY A 66 3.45 8.89 -24.86
CA GLY A 66 4.21 10.05 -25.30
C GLY A 66 5.63 9.68 -25.76
N PRO A 67 6.66 10.13 -25.03
CA PRO A 67 8.05 10.10 -25.49
C PRO A 67 8.62 8.69 -25.69
N PHE A 68 8.05 7.68 -25.02
CA PHE A 68 8.49 6.28 -25.12
C PHE A 68 7.51 5.41 -25.92
N SER A 69 6.71 6.01 -26.80
CA SER A 69 5.71 5.29 -27.60
C SER A 69 6.26 4.15 -28.44
N CYS A 70 7.50 4.26 -28.93
CA CYS A 70 8.17 3.18 -29.65
C CYS A 70 8.41 1.92 -28.79
N LEU A 71 8.43 2.05 -27.46
CA LEU A 71 8.63 0.93 -26.53
C LEU A 71 7.33 0.23 -26.14
N LYS A 72 6.17 0.88 -26.33
CA LYS A 72 4.84 0.34 -25.99
C LYS A 72 4.59 -1.08 -26.53
N PRO A 73 4.90 -1.43 -27.80
CA PRO A 73 4.65 -2.77 -28.32
C PRO A 73 5.71 -3.80 -27.88
N LEU A 74 6.76 -3.41 -27.17
CA LEU A 74 7.87 -4.27 -26.79
C LEU A 74 7.76 -4.65 -25.31
N PRO A 75 8.04 -5.91 -24.92
CA PRO A 75 8.14 -6.26 -23.51
C PRO A 75 9.32 -5.55 -22.85
N SER A 76 9.24 -5.26 -21.55
CA SER A 76 10.31 -4.55 -20.84
C SER A 76 11.64 -5.32 -20.81
N SER A 77 11.64 -6.63 -21.06
CA SER A 77 12.85 -7.43 -21.23
C SER A 77 13.67 -7.03 -22.46
N ALA A 78 13.02 -6.47 -23.50
CA ALA A 78 13.66 -6.04 -24.75
C ALA A 78 14.14 -4.58 -24.72
N TRP A 79 13.82 -3.83 -23.66
CA TRP A 79 14.25 -2.42 -23.52
C TRP A 79 15.71 -2.34 -23.07
N VAL A 80 16.63 -2.65 -23.99
CA VAL A 80 18.07 -2.62 -23.77
C VAL A 80 18.65 -1.35 -24.39
N ARG A 81 19.29 -0.52 -23.56
CA ARG A 81 19.93 0.72 -24.02
C ARG A 81 20.92 0.44 -25.15
N GLY A 82 20.82 1.17 -26.24
CA GLY A 82 21.68 1.03 -27.42
C GLY A 82 21.33 -0.15 -28.35
N PHE A 83 20.38 -1.00 -27.97
CA PHE A 83 19.88 -2.13 -28.78
C PHE A 83 18.36 -2.04 -28.99
N LEU A 84 17.83 -0.82 -28.99
CA LEU A 84 16.42 -0.59 -29.29
C LEU A 84 16.15 -0.75 -30.79
N PRO A 85 14.90 -1.07 -31.18
CA PRO A 85 14.51 -1.13 -32.57
C PRO A 85 14.73 0.20 -33.32
N PRO A 86 14.89 0.17 -34.66
CA PRO A 86 15.20 1.35 -35.46
C PRO A 86 14.13 2.45 -35.41
N GLU A 87 12.89 2.11 -35.05
CA GLU A 87 11.79 3.06 -34.81
C GLU A 87 11.96 3.88 -33.52
N CYS A 88 12.83 3.45 -32.60
CA CYS A 88 13.16 4.20 -31.40
C CYS A 88 14.35 5.14 -31.64
N PRO A 89 14.35 6.34 -31.04
CA PRO A 89 15.52 7.20 -31.05
C PRO A 89 16.75 6.48 -30.47
N PRO A 90 17.93 6.57 -31.10
CA PRO A 90 19.12 5.81 -30.70
C PRO A 90 19.65 6.20 -29.31
N GLN A 91 19.31 7.39 -28.84
CA GLN A 91 19.70 7.94 -27.54
C GLN A 91 18.62 7.74 -26.47
N LEU A 92 17.51 7.06 -26.80
CA LEU A 92 16.42 6.83 -25.86
C LEU A 92 16.91 5.94 -24.72
N ASP A 93 16.79 6.45 -23.49
CA ASP A 93 17.13 5.71 -22.29
C ASP A 93 15.86 5.17 -21.62
N PRO A 94 15.63 3.85 -21.54
CA PRO A 94 14.43 3.28 -20.91
C PRO A 94 14.50 3.27 -19.38
N GLU A 95 15.64 3.61 -18.75
CA GLU A 95 15.79 3.61 -17.29
C GLU A 95 14.74 4.44 -16.52
N PRO A 96 14.32 5.63 -16.99
CA PRO A 96 13.26 6.40 -16.32
C PRO A 96 11.90 5.69 -16.28
N LEU A 97 11.64 4.75 -17.19
CA LEU A 97 10.44 3.89 -17.13
C LEU A 97 10.62 2.72 -16.17
N ARG A 98 11.86 2.25 -16.01
CA ARG A 98 12.20 1.15 -15.09
C ARG A 98 12.15 1.58 -13.63
N ARG A 99 12.56 2.82 -13.36
CA ARG A 99 12.59 3.40 -12.01
C ARG A 99 11.91 4.76 -12.04
N MET A 100 10.73 4.80 -11.47
CA MET A 100 9.90 5.99 -11.39
C MET A 100 9.85 6.50 -9.94
N THR A 101 9.53 7.77 -9.77
CA THR A 101 9.25 8.35 -8.45
C THR A 101 7.83 8.88 -8.44
N VAL A 102 7.01 8.40 -7.52
CA VAL A 102 5.63 8.85 -7.32
C VAL A 102 5.51 9.37 -5.89
N ASP A 103 5.11 10.63 -5.74
CA ASP A 103 5.04 11.32 -4.44
C ASP A 103 6.30 11.15 -3.58
N GLY A 104 7.47 11.31 -4.22
CA GLY A 104 8.78 11.15 -3.57
C GLY A 104 9.16 9.70 -3.22
N SER A 105 8.32 8.72 -3.55
CA SER A 105 8.56 7.30 -3.29
C SER A 105 9.04 6.58 -4.56
N PRO A 106 10.15 5.84 -4.50
CA PRO A 106 10.68 5.14 -5.67
C PRO A 106 9.91 3.83 -5.95
N VAL A 107 9.44 3.68 -7.19
CA VAL A 107 8.71 2.50 -7.69
C VAL A 107 9.47 1.92 -8.87
N GLU A 108 9.57 0.60 -8.90
CA GLU A 108 10.29 -0.14 -9.93
C GLU A 108 9.32 -0.92 -10.83
N LEU A 109 9.54 -0.83 -12.13
CA LEU A 109 8.91 -1.70 -13.11
C LEU A 109 9.63 -3.05 -13.16
N MET A 110 8.94 -4.07 -12.69
CA MET A 110 9.42 -5.45 -12.75
C MET A 110 9.15 -6.06 -14.12
N ARG A 111 7.98 -5.78 -14.70
CA ARG A 111 7.57 -6.34 -15.99
C ARG A 111 6.58 -5.44 -16.69
N TRP A 112 6.75 -5.28 -18.00
CA TRP A 112 5.73 -4.85 -18.94
C TRP A 112 5.67 -5.91 -20.02
N ASP A 113 4.50 -6.47 -20.28
CA ASP A 113 4.27 -7.49 -21.28
C ASP A 113 3.06 -7.13 -22.15
N PRO A 114 3.30 -6.56 -23.34
CA PRO A 114 2.24 -6.24 -24.30
C PRO A 114 1.87 -7.43 -25.20
N THR A 115 2.54 -8.58 -25.06
CA THR A 115 2.39 -9.73 -25.98
C THR A 115 1.28 -10.69 -25.56
N VAL A 116 0.88 -10.64 -24.29
CA VAL A 116 -0.27 -11.35 -23.75
C VAL A 116 -1.59 -10.75 -24.26
N GLN A 117 -2.67 -11.53 -24.21
CA GLN A 117 -3.98 -11.15 -24.76
C GLN A 117 -4.50 -9.81 -24.19
N VAL A 118 -4.19 -9.53 -22.92
CA VAL A 118 -4.42 -8.24 -22.28
C VAL A 118 -3.06 -7.76 -21.76
N PRO A 119 -2.51 -6.62 -22.24
CA PRO A 119 -1.19 -6.16 -21.80
C PRO A 119 -1.12 -6.05 -20.28
N GLU A 120 -0.07 -6.62 -19.69
CA GLU A 120 0.11 -6.66 -18.24
C GLU A 120 1.36 -5.90 -17.82
N LEU A 121 1.30 -5.31 -16.63
CA LEU A 121 2.44 -4.66 -16.00
C LEU A 121 2.53 -5.00 -14.52
N LEU A 122 3.75 -5.19 -14.05
CA LEU A 122 4.08 -5.55 -12.67
C LEU A 122 4.97 -4.47 -12.08
N LEU A 123 4.49 -3.83 -11.01
CA LEU A 123 5.20 -2.79 -10.28
C LEU A 123 5.51 -3.27 -8.87
N GLN A 124 6.60 -2.76 -8.32
CA GLN A 124 6.99 -2.99 -6.95
C GLN A 124 7.56 -1.73 -6.32
N GLU A 125 7.24 -1.49 -5.05
CA GLU A 125 7.96 -0.49 -4.25
C GLU A 125 9.42 -0.90 -4.06
N THR A 126 10.34 0.04 -4.28
CA THR A 126 11.78 -0.21 -4.13
C THR A 126 12.10 -0.74 -2.73
N GLY A 127 13.01 -1.71 -2.63
CA GLY A 127 13.37 -2.33 -1.36
C GLY A 127 12.52 -3.54 -0.97
N GLY A 128 11.74 -4.09 -1.91
CA GLY A 128 10.99 -5.33 -1.71
C GLY A 128 9.62 -5.14 -1.03
N GLY A 129 9.06 -3.93 -1.13
CA GLY A 129 7.75 -3.59 -0.58
C GLY A 129 6.59 -4.18 -1.38
N LEU A 130 5.44 -3.50 -1.31
CA LEU A 130 4.23 -3.95 -1.99
C LEU A 130 4.48 -4.13 -3.49
N ARG A 131 3.92 -5.21 -4.04
CA ARG A 131 3.95 -5.53 -5.47
C ARG A 131 2.52 -5.62 -5.96
N ARG A 132 2.25 -5.08 -7.14
CA ARG A 132 0.93 -5.12 -7.79
C ARG A 132 1.06 -5.36 -9.28
N ARG A 133 0.12 -6.16 -9.80
CA ARG A 133 -0.03 -6.41 -11.22
C ARG A 133 -1.27 -5.69 -11.73
N PHE A 134 -1.14 -5.07 -12.90
CA PHE A 134 -2.23 -4.40 -13.58
C PHE A 134 -2.37 -4.93 -14.99
N ALA A 135 -3.61 -5.08 -15.43
CA ALA A 135 -3.98 -5.33 -16.80
C ALA A 135 -4.47 -4.04 -17.47
N LEU A 136 -4.03 -3.82 -18.69
CA LEU A 136 -4.47 -2.70 -19.52
C LEU A 136 -5.62 -3.16 -20.42
N HIS A 137 -6.82 -2.72 -20.10
CA HIS A 137 -8.01 -2.91 -20.93
C HIS A 137 -8.33 -1.64 -21.71
N ALA A 138 -9.21 -1.74 -22.71
CA ALA A 138 -9.70 -0.57 -23.45
C ALA A 138 -10.37 0.48 -22.55
N GLY A 139 -10.91 0.07 -21.39
CA GLY A 139 -11.52 0.96 -20.40
C GLY A 139 -10.56 1.53 -19.35
N GLY A 140 -9.26 1.21 -19.42
CA GLY A 140 -8.25 1.67 -18.47
C GLY A 140 -7.48 0.54 -17.77
N LEU A 141 -6.82 0.90 -16.67
CA LEU A 141 -6.05 -0.03 -15.84
C LEU A 141 -6.96 -0.76 -14.86
N GLN A 142 -6.83 -2.08 -14.81
CA GLN A 142 -7.47 -2.94 -13.81
C GLN A 142 -6.40 -3.62 -12.97
N GLU A 143 -6.51 -3.54 -11.65
CA GLU A 143 -5.65 -4.29 -10.74
C GLU A 143 -6.03 -5.78 -10.75
N LEU A 144 -5.03 -6.66 -10.92
CA LEU A 144 -5.20 -8.12 -10.94
C LEU A 144 -4.77 -8.80 -9.62
N GLY A 145 -4.37 -8.03 -8.62
CA GLY A 145 -3.73 -8.54 -7.40
C GLY A 145 -2.25 -8.87 -7.59
N VAL A 146 -1.67 -9.65 -6.68
CA VAL A 146 -0.26 -10.11 -6.71
C VAL A 146 -0.18 -11.56 -7.11
#